data_AF-A0A5K1HMW8-F1
#
_entry.id   AF-A0A5K1HMW8-F1
#
_cell.length_a   1.000
_cell.length_b   1.000
_cell.length_c   1.000
_cell.angle_alpha   90.00
_cell.angle_beta   90.00
_cell.angle_gamma   90.00
#
_symmetry.space_group_name_H-M   'P 1'
#
loop_
_entity.id
_entity.type
_entity.pdbx_description
1 polymer ?
#
loop_
_entity_poly.entity_id
_entity_poly.type
_entity_poly.pdbx_seq_one_letter_code
_entity_poly.pdbx_strand_id
1 'polypeptide(L)'
;NADVWSLGCICYELAELKSPFRNKEEKMSLMDLFDNITKCNYRPIDARFSPQLKEAIRNMIVVDPTKRWSSEQVYNYATKCLEEVRKPLLDPIIAMDDISIKLHLLNYESDFCRAAERKPFHKLYFALQDQQQKEENYQLFYFLELAYWIMALSKPEKKKDKLAIYTKTLIDWSSPDSACEKLLADLAGYGVKL
;
A
#
# COMPACT_ATOMS: atom_id res chain seq x y z
N ASN A 1 22.64 -23.28 13.85
CA ASN A 1 21.77 -22.09 13.74
C ASN A 1 20.32 -22.45 14.10
N ALA A 2 20.03 -22.62 15.39
CA ALA A 2 18.71 -23.05 15.86
C ALA A 2 17.67 -21.91 15.82
N ASP A 3 18.11 -20.65 15.89
CA ASP A 3 17.22 -19.49 15.93
C ASP A 3 16.38 -19.34 14.67
N VAL A 4 17.00 -19.55 13.49
CA VAL A 4 16.28 -19.49 12.21
C VAL A 4 15.22 -20.60 12.10
N TRP A 5 15.49 -21.78 12.64
CA TRP A 5 14.49 -22.85 12.68
C TRP A 5 13.30 -22.47 13.56
N SER A 6 13.57 -21.96 14.76
CA SER A 6 12.54 -21.49 15.68
C SER A 6 11.73 -20.34 15.09
N LEU A 7 12.36 -19.40 14.38
CA LEU A 7 11.68 -18.33 13.64
C LEU A 7 10.75 -18.90 12.57
N GLY A 8 11.21 -19.88 11.78
CA GLY A 8 10.38 -20.59 10.81
C GLY A 8 9.15 -21.23 11.44
N CYS A 9 9.32 -21.87 12.60
CA CYS A 9 8.21 -22.48 13.36
C CYS A 9 7.21 -21.42 13.85
N ILE A 10 7.68 -20.28 14.37
CA ILE A 10 6.84 -19.17 14.80
C ILE A 10 6.06 -18.60 13.61
N CYS A 11 6.73 -18.34 12.49
CA CYS A 11 6.07 -17.83 11.28
C CYS A 11 5.01 -18.80 10.75
N TYR A 12 5.27 -20.12 10.79
CA TYR A 12 4.28 -21.13 10.46
C TYR A 12 3.08 -21.08 11.41
N GLU A 13 3.33 -21.01 12.71
CA GLU A 13 2.27 -20.98 13.72
C GLU A 13 1.42 -19.72 13.64
N LEU A 14 2.01 -18.58 13.31
CA LEU A 14 1.26 -17.35 13.03
C LEU A 14 0.36 -17.47 11.79
N ALA A 15 0.79 -18.21 10.76
CA ALA A 15 0.01 -18.42 9.54
C ALA A 15 -1.12 -19.45 9.72
N GLU A 16 -0.83 -20.58 10.35
CA GLU A 16 -1.78 -21.70 10.45
C GLU A 16 -2.51 -21.78 11.79
N LEU A 17 -2.13 -20.97 12.78
CA LEU A 17 -2.61 -21.04 14.18
C LEU A 17 -2.43 -22.43 14.80
N LYS A 18 -1.52 -23.22 14.22
CA LYS A 18 -1.19 -24.60 14.55
C LYS A 18 0.33 -24.73 14.51
N SER A 19 0.88 -25.49 15.44
CA SER A 19 2.31 -25.80 15.45
C SER A 19 2.66 -26.71 14.27
N PRO A 20 3.81 -26.52 13.60
CA PRO A 20 4.17 -27.28 12.39
C PRO A 20 4.24 -28.79 12.63
N PHE A 21 4.77 -29.22 13.78
CA PHE A 21 5.03 -30.64 14.05
C PHE A 21 4.01 -31.29 14.99
N ARG A 22 3.00 -30.54 15.45
CA ARG A 22 2.01 -31.02 16.42
C ARG A 22 0.60 -30.98 15.85
N ASN A 23 0.00 -32.15 15.68
CA ASN A 23 -1.42 -32.27 15.34
C ASN A 23 -2.24 -32.21 16.64
N LYS A 24 -3.02 -31.14 16.83
CA LYS A 24 -3.95 -31.02 17.99
C LYS A 24 -5.16 -31.97 17.90
N GLU A 25 -5.47 -32.44 16.68
CA GLU A 25 -6.66 -33.26 16.38
C GLU A 25 -6.39 -34.77 16.50
N GLU A 26 -5.12 -35.19 16.52
CA GLU A 26 -4.70 -36.58 16.66
C GLU A 26 -3.98 -36.79 18.00
N LYS A 27 -4.21 -37.94 18.66
CA LYS A 27 -3.43 -38.33 19.85
C LYS A 27 -1.98 -38.62 19.43
N MET A 28 -1.14 -37.60 19.43
CA MET A 28 0.27 -37.71 19.08
C MET A 28 1.12 -37.99 20.32
N SER A 29 2.00 -38.99 20.26
CA SER A 29 2.97 -39.26 21.32
C SER A 29 4.19 -38.35 21.21
N LEU A 30 5.03 -38.29 22.26
CA LEU A 30 6.31 -37.58 22.19
C LEU A 30 7.24 -38.17 21.12
N MET A 31 7.19 -39.49 20.90
CA MET A 31 8.01 -40.12 19.87
C MET A 31 7.58 -39.70 18.47
N ASP A 32 6.27 -39.60 18.22
CA ASP A 32 5.75 -39.12 16.93
C ASP A 32 6.17 -37.67 16.66
N LEU A 33 6.19 -36.83 17.70
CA LEU A 33 6.67 -35.46 17.62
C LEU A 33 8.16 -35.39 17.27
N PHE A 34 8.99 -36.20 17.94
CA PHE A 34 10.42 -36.28 17.63
C PHE A 34 10.64 -36.74 16.19
N ASP A 35 9.92 -37.78 15.77
CA ASP A 35 9.96 -38.29 14.40
C ASP A 35 9.62 -37.22 13.37
N ASN A 36 8.56 -36.43 13.61
CA ASN A 36 8.18 -35.33 12.74
C ASN A 36 9.24 -34.22 12.67
N ILE A 37 9.84 -33.85 13.80
CA ILE A 37 10.92 -32.86 13.85
C ILE A 37 12.15 -33.36 13.08
N THR A 38 12.58 -34.59 13.34
CA THR A 38 13.78 -35.18 12.72
C THR A 38 13.60 -35.40 11.22
N LYS A 39 12.39 -35.74 10.75
CA LYS A 39 12.08 -35.95 9.34
C LYS A 39 11.62 -34.69 8.61
N CYS A 40 11.50 -33.56 9.30
CA CYS A 40 10.89 -32.33 8.76
C CYS A 40 9.46 -32.55 8.23
N ASN A 41 8.69 -33.40 8.89
CA ASN A 41 7.35 -33.74 8.46
C ASN A 41 6.33 -32.78 9.08
N TYR A 42 5.96 -31.74 8.33
CA TYR A 42 4.89 -30.81 8.67
C TYR A 42 4.01 -30.54 7.46
N ARG A 43 2.74 -30.18 7.70
CA ARG A 43 1.81 -29.86 6.61
C ARG A 43 2.23 -28.56 5.92
N PRO A 44 2.26 -28.50 4.58
CA PRO A 44 2.49 -27.24 3.89
C PRO A 44 1.44 -26.19 4.28
N ILE A 45 1.86 -24.93 4.28
CA ILE A 45 0.99 -23.78 4.52
C ILE A 45 -0.06 -23.69 3.42
N ASP A 46 -1.26 -23.27 3.80
CA ASP A 46 -2.42 -23.12 2.93
C ASP A 46 -2.15 -22.20 1.73
N ALA A 47 -2.82 -22.50 0.62
CA ALA A 47 -2.71 -21.73 -0.61
C ALA A 47 -3.12 -20.26 -0.46
N ARG A 48 -3.96 -19.91 0.54
CA ARG A 48 -4.39 -18.55 0.87
C ARG A 48 -3.24 -17.58 1.19
N PHE A 49 -2.09 -18.11 1.62
CA PHE A 49 -0.91 -17.30 1.92
C PHE A 49 0.00 -17.13 0.71
N SER A 50 0.74 -16.02 0.71
CA SER A 50 1.64 -15.65 -0.37
C SER A 50 2.69 -16.74 -0.63
N PRO A 51 3.05 -17.00 -1.90
CA PRO A 51 4.11 -17.96 -2.23
C PRO A 51 5.44 -17.59 -1.57
N GLN A 52 5.70 -16.30 -1.38
CA GLN A 52 6.90 -15.80 -0.74
C GLN A 52 6.99 -16.21 0.75
N LEU A 53 5.89 -16.10 1.49
CA LEU A 53 5.86 -16.54 2.90
C LEU A 53 6.12 -18.05 3.01
N LYS A 54 5.52 -18.83 2.10
CA LYS A 54 5.71 -20.28 2.04
C LYS A 54 7.15 -20.66 1.74
N GLU A 55 7.78 -19.97 0.81
CA GLU A 55 9.18 -20.16 0.47
C GLU A 55 10.10 -19.81 1.65
N ALA A 56 9.89 -18.67 2.31
CA ALA A 56 10.68 -18.27 3.46
C ALA A 56 10.62 -19.32 4.58
N ILE A 57 9.41 -19.77 4.96
CA ILE A 57 9.23 -20.78 6.02
C ILE A 57 9.88 -22.11 5.62
N ARG A 58 9.74 -22.54 4.36
CA ARG A 58 10.36 -23.78 3.86
C ARG A 58 11.88 -23.75 3.96
N ASN A 59 12.52 -22.61 3.75
CA ASN A 59 13.97 -22.48 3.82
C ASN A 59 14.50 -22.22 5.25
N MET A 60 13.62 -21.84 6.18
CA MET A 60 13.94 -21.72 7.61
C MET A 60 13.79 -23.06 8.37
N ILE A 61 12.75 -23.83 8.04
CA ILE A 61 12.49 -25.16 8.62
C ILE A 61 13.18 -26.24 7.77
N VAL A 62 14.51 -26.28 7.82
CA VAL A 62 15.34 -27.27 7.11
C VAL A 62 16.21 -28.02 8.10
N VAL A 63 16.18 -29.35 8.11
CA VAL A 63 16.90 -30.19 9.10
C VAL A 63 18.41 -29.97 9.02
N ASP A 64 18.96 -29.99 7.81
CA ASP A 64 20.37 -29.72 7.54
C ASP A 64 20.71 -28.23 7.76
N PRO A 65 21.52 -27.87 8.78
CA PRO A 65 21.84 -26.48 9.09
C PRO A 65 22.66 -25.78 7.99
N THR A 66 23.34 -26.53 7.12
CA THR A 66 24.15 -25.98 6.01
C THR A 66 23.28 -25.56 4.82
N LYS A 67 22.10 -26.18 4.68
CA LYS A 67 21.10 -25.85 3.65
C LYS A 67 20.05 -24.86 4.13
N ARG A 68 19.89 -24.74 5.46
CA ARG A 68 19.01 -23.76 6.10
C ARG A 68 19.52 -22.35 5.82
N TRP A 69 18.60 -21.43 5.55
CA TRP A 69 18.98 -20.03 5.39
C TRP A 69 19.67 -19.46 6.64
N SER A 70 20.63 -18.56 6.42
CA SER A 70 21.16 -17.70 7.47
C SER A 70 20.13 -16.62 7.83
N SER A 71 20.31 -15.99 9.00
CA SER A 71 19.49 -14.83 9.40
C SER A 71 19.58 -13.70 8.37
N GLU A 72 20.75 -13.48 7.78
CA GLU A 72 20.97 -12.50 6.72
C GLU A 72 20.18 -12.84 5.44
N GLN A 73 20.18 -14.11 5.02
CA GLN A 73 19.38 -14.55 3.87
C GLN A 73 17.88 -14.36 4.11
N VAL A 74 17.39 -14.67 5.32
CA VAL A 74 15.99 -14.43 5.71
C VAL A 74 15.67 -12.93 5.66
N TYR A 75 16.52 -12.08 6.23
CA TYR A 75 16.33 -10.63 6.25
C TYR A 75 16.30 -10.04 4.83
N ASN A 76 17.27 -10.42 3.99
CA ASN A 76 17.36 -9.93 2.61
C ASN A 76 16.14 -10.35 1.78
N TYR A 77 15.70 -11.60 1.93
CA TYR A 77 14.49 -12.09 1.26
C TYR A 77 13.23 -11.34 1.71
N ALA A 78 13.06 -11.16 3.03
CA ALA A 78 11.91 -10.44 3.58
C ALA A 78 11.87 -8.97 3.14
N THR A 79 13.03 -8.30 3.14
CA THR A 79 13.16 -6.91 2.68
C THR A 79 12.77 -6.78 1.20
N LYS A 80 13.28 -7.68 0.34
CA LYS A 80 12.91 -7.72 -1.07
C LYS A 80 11.40 -7.91 -1.27
N CYS A 81 10.78 -8.83 -0.52
CA CYS A 81 9.33 -9.04 -0.59
C CYS A 81 8.56 -7.78 -0.19
N LEU A 82 9.03 -7.06 0.83
CA LEU A 82 8.42 -5.82 1.28
C LEU A 82 8.52 -4.70 0.23
N GLU A 83 9.67 -4.60 -0.47
CA GLU A 83 9.84 -3.66 -1.57
C GLU A 83 8.89 -3.96 -2.74
N GLU A 84 8.65 -5.24 -3.06
CA GLU A 84 7.68 -5.63 -4.09
C GLU A 84 6.24 -5.23 -3.73
N VAL A 85 5.84 -5.37 -2.46
CA VAL A 85 4.54 -4.89 -1.98
C VAL A 85 4.45 -3.35 -1.99
N ARG A 86 5.57 -2.67 -1.76
CA ARG A 86 5.66 -1.20 -1.74
C ARG A 86 5.74 -0.55 -3.11
N LYS A 87 5.93 -1.31 -4.19
CA LYS A 87 5.88 -0.74 -5.53
C LYS A 87 4.45 -0.26 -5.79
N PRO A 88 4.25 1.03 -6.13
CA PRO A 88 2.93 1.50 -6.45
C PRO A 88 2.38 0.68 -7.63
N LEU A 89 1.10 0.29 -7.54
CA LEU A 89 0.39 -0.49 -8.57
C LEU A 89 0.43 0.17 -9.95
N LEU A 90 0.71 1.48 -9.97
CA LEU A 90 0.83 2.32 -11.15
C LEU A 90 2.12 3.15 -11.03
N ASP A 91 2.93 3.21 -12.09
CA ASP A 91 4.08 4.11 -12.12
C ASP A 91 3.59 5.56 -11.99
N PRO A 92 4.05 6.34 -10.98
CA PRO A 92 3.55 7.70 -10.76
C PRO A 92 3.75 8.64 -11.93
N ILE A 93 4.82 8.46 -12.72
CA ILE A 93 5.11 9.29 -13.88
C ILE A 93 4.12 8.98 -15.00
N ILE A 94 3.87 7.69 -15.27
CA ILE A 94 2.89 7.26 -16.28
C ILE A 94 1.49 7.70 -15.88
N ALA A 95 1.12 7.53 -14.62
CA ALA A 95 -0.16 7.96 -14.06
C ALA A 95 -0.39 9.46 -14.29
N MET A 96 0.64 10.26 -13.99
CA MET A 96 0.55 11.70 -14.09
C MET A 96 0.53 12.21 -15.53
N ASP A 97 1.20 11.54 -16.46
CA ASP A 97 1.10 11.86 -17.89
C ASP A 97 -0.36 11.72 -18.38
N ASP A 98 -1.05 10.62 -18.01
CA ASP A 98 -2.46 10.40 -18.33
C ASP A 98 -3.39 11.42 -17.65
N ILE A 99 -3.19 11.69 -16.35
CA ILE A 99 -3.95 12.70 -15.60
C ILE A 99 -3.78 14.08 -16.24
N SER A 100 -2.55 14.47 -16.60
CA SER A 100 -2.26 15.77 -17.22
C SER A 100 -3.03 15.93 -18.53
N ILE A 101 -3.05 14.92 -19.39
CA ILE A 101 -3.81 14.94 -20.65
C ILE A 101 -5.31 15.12 -20.36
N LYS A 102 -5.87 14.35 -19.42
CA LYS A 102 -7.30 14.45 -19.05
C LYS A 102 -7.67 15.81 -18.49
N LEU A 103 -6.79 16.43 -17.69
CA LEU A 103 -7.00 17.78 -17.17
C LEU A 103 -7.02 18.83 -18.29
N HIS A 104 -6.16 18.70 -19.29
CA HIS A 104 -6.20 19.59 -20.47
C HIS A 104 -7.52 19.45 -21.23
N LEU A 105 -8.06 18.24 -21.38
CA LEU A 105 -9.39 18.02 -22.01
C LEU A 105 -10.54 18.67 -21.22
N LEU A 106 -10.36 18.88 -19.92
CA LEU A 106 -11.33 19.56 -19.04
C LEU A 106 -11.14 21.07 -18.98
N ASN A 107 -10.22 21.65 -19.77
CA ASN A 107 -9.83 23.06 -19.71
C ASN A 107 -9.40 23.51 -18.30
N TYR A 108 -8.63 22.66 -17.59
CA TYR A 108 -8.25 22.94 -16.20
C TYR A 108 -7.54 24.28 -16.02
N GLU A 109 -6.76 24.75 -16.99
CA GLU A 109 -6.05 26.03 -16.87
C GLU A 109 -7.00 27.23 -16.74
N SER A 110 -8.08 27.25 -17.53
CA SER A 110 -9.06 28.32 -17.49
C SER A 110 -10.08 28.13 -16.37
N ASP A 111 -10.56 26.90 -16.19
CA ASP A 111 -11.73 26.63 -15.37
C ASP A 111 -11.35 26.32 -13.91
N PHE A 112 -10.11 25.90 -13.67
CA PHE A 112 -9.57 25.65 -12.33
C PHE A 112 -8.44 26.62 -11.98
N CYS A 113 -7.32 26.62 -12.69
CA CYS A 113 -6.12 27.36 -12.28
C CYS A 113 -6.39 28.87 -12.13
N ARG A 114 -7.05 29.48 -13.12
CA ARG A 114 -7.40 30.90 -13.07
C ARG A 114 -8.36 31.22 -11.91
N ALA A 115 -9.35 30.37 -11.65
CA ALA A 115 -10.36 30.60 -10.62
C ALA A 115 -9.86 30.29 -9.20
N ALA A 116 -8.95 29.33 -9.05
CA ALA A 116 -8.34 28.94 -7.78
C ALA A 116 -7.06 29.74 -7.45
N GLU A 117 -6.66 30.68 -8.30
CA GLU A 117 -5.39 31.42 -8.19
C GLU A 117 -4.15 30.50 -8.14
N ARG A 118 -4.22 29.38 -8.86
CA ARG A 118 -3.14 28.39 -8.98
C ARG A 118 -2.41 28.53 -10.30
N LYS A 119 -1.11 28.21 -10.31
CA LYS A 119 -0.36 28.04 -11.56
C LYS A 119 -0.59 26.65 -12.15
N PRO A 120 -0.62 26.51 -13.48
CA PRO A 120 -0.48 25.22 -14.15
C PRO A 120 0.74 24.47 -13.61
N PHE A 121 0.60 23.17 -13.36
CA PHE A 121 1.68 22.35 -12.83
C PHE A 121 2.34 21.52 -13.93
N HIS A 122 3.64 21.25 -13.79
CA HIS A 122 4.35 20.35 -14.71
C HIS A 122 3.85 18.91 -14.52
N LYS A 123 3.78 18.09 -15.57
CA LYS A 123 3.27 16.70 -15.48
C LYS A 123 3.95 15.82 -14.41
N LEU A 124 5.17 16.14 -13.98
CA LEU A 124 5.87 15.43 -12.90
C LEU A 124 5.55 15.94 -11.49
N TYR A 125 4.69 16.95 -11.37
CA TYR A 125 4.51 17.73 -10.15
C TYR A 125 4.04 16.90 -8.95
N PHE A 126 3.05 16.01 -9.12
CA PHE A 126 2.62 15.12 -8.03
C PHE A 126 3.42 13.82 -7.95
N ALA A 127 4.25 13.53 -8.96
CA ALA A 127 5.07 12.31 -9.00
C ALA A 127 6.40 12.47 -8.25
N LEU A 128 6.88 13.70 -8.09
CA LEU A 128 8.17 14.00 -7.46
C LEU A 128 7.96 14.84 -6.20
N GLN A 129 8.75 14.59 -5.16
CA GLN A 129 8.82 15.51 -4.01
C GLN A 129 9.55 16.79 -4.44
N ASP A 130 8.88 17.93 -4.30
CA ASP A 130 9.49 19.22 -4.63
C ASP A 130 10.41 19.67 -3.47
N GLN A 131 11.73 19.51 -3.65
CA GLN A 131 12.73 19.93 -2.66
C GLN A 131 12.87 21.46 -2.56
N GLN A 132 12.26 22.24 -3.46
CA GLN A 132 12.44 23.69 -3.56
C GLN A 132 11.23 24.49 -3.05
N GLN A 133 10.14 23.83 -2.66
CA GLN A 133 8.95 24.50 -2.14
C GLN A 133 9.17 25.01 -0.70
N LYS A 134 8.91 26.30 -0.50
CA LYS A 134 9.03 26.97 0.81
C LYS A 134 7.84 26.73 1.74
N GLU A 135 6.70 26.29 1.21
CA GLU A 135 5.47 26.04 1.97
C GLU A 135 5.28 24.54 2.16
N GLU A 136 5.17 24.12 3.43
CA GLU A 136 4.85 22.74 3.78
C GLU A 136 3.48 22.35 3.22
N ASN A 137 3.34 21.10 2.77
CA ASN A 137 2.09 20.52 2.27
C ASN A 137 1.48 21.20 1.03
N TYR A 138 2.22 22.04 0.31
CA TYR A 138 1.69 22.78 -0.83
C TYR A 138 1.15 21.87 -1.95
N GLN A 139 1.85 20.76 -2.26
CA GLN A 139 1.36 19.74 -3.20
C GLN A 139 0.03 19.12 -2.71
N LEU A 140 -0.09 18.80 -1.42
CA LEU A 140 -1.32 18.25 -0.85
C LEU A 140 -2.49 19.23 -1.00
N PHE A 141 -2.28 20.51 -0.67
CA PHE A 141 -3.32 21.53 -0.78
C PHE A 141 -3.75 21.77 -2.22
N TYR A 142 -2.82 21.73 -3.18
CA TYR A 142 -3.15 21.76 -4.60
C TYR A 142 -4.02 20.55 -4.97
N PHE A 143 -3.61 19.35 -4.56
CA PHE A 143 -4.33 18.11 -4.84
C PHE A 143 -5.76 18.16 -4.29
N LEU A 144 -5.96 18.65 -3.05
CA LEU A 144 -7.28 18.78 -2.44
C LEU A 144 -8.19 19.71 -3.25
N GLU A 145 -7.72 20.90 -3.60
CA GLU A 145 -8.50 21.85 -4.42
C GLU A 145 -8.88 21.24 -5.77
N LEU A 146 -7.93 20.55 -6.42
CA LEU A 146 -8.13 19.91 -7.70
C LEU A 146 -9.14 18.75 -7.61
N ALA A 147 -9.02 17.89 -6.59
CA ALA A 147 -9.90 16.74 -6.39
C ALA A 147 -11.36 17.17 -6.18
N TYR A 148 -11.59 18.15 -5.30
CA TYR A 148 -12.95 18.67 -5.08
C TYR A 148 -13.51 19.37 -6.32
N TRP A 149 -12.68 20.09 -7.09
CA TRP A 149 -13.11 20.66 -8.37
C TRP A 149 -13.56 19.58 -9.35
N ILE A 150 -12.76 18.52 -9.54
CA ILE A 150 -13.10 17.39 -10.42
C ILE A 150 -14.39 16.71 -9.95
N MET A 151 -14.52 16.43 -8.65
CA MET A 151 -15.74 15.84 -8.09
C MET A 151 -16.97 16.72 -8.38
N ALA A 152 -16.83 18.04 -8.28
CA ALA A 152 -17.94 18.96 -8.53
C ALA A 152 -18.31 19.10 -10.01
N LEU A 153 -17.40 18.80 -10.95
CA LEU A 153 -17.71 18.78 -12.40
C LEU A 153 -18.76 17.70 -12.75
N SER A 154 -18.90 16.66 -11.93
CA SER A 154 -19.96 15.66 -12.12
C SER A 154 -21.36 16.21 -11.88
N LYS A 155 -21.49 17.39 -11.25
CA LYS A 155 -22.78 18.03 -10.93
C LYS A 155 -23.12 19.08 -12.00
N PRO A 156 -24.13 18.84 -12.86
CA PRO A 156 -24.41 19.68 -14.03
C PRO A 156 -24.96 21.08 -13.71
N GLU A 157 -25.32 21.34 -12.45
CA GLU A 157 -26.08 22.54 -12.05
C GLU A 157 -25.20 23.79 -11.78
N LYS A 158 -23.87 23.65 -11.75
CA LYS A 158 -22.97 24.76 -11.36
C LYS A 158 -22.17 25.31 -12.53
N LYS A 159 -22.10 26.64 -12.61
CA LYS A 159 -21.25 27.32 -13.59
C LYS A 159 -19.78 27.02 -13.29
N LYS A 160 -19.03 26.60 -14.31
CA LYS A 160 -17.63 26.15 -14.19
C LYS A 160 -16.69 27.25 -13.68
N ASP A 161 -16.94 28.49 -14.05
CA ASP A 161 -16.12 29.68 -13.73
C ASP A 161 -16.00 30.00 -12.23
N LYS A 162 -17.01 29.63 -11.44
CA LYS A 162 -17.01 29.81 -9.98
C LYS A 162 -16.85 28.51 -9.20
N LEU A 163 -16.72 27.39 -9.91
CA LEU A 163 -16.75 26.07 -9.30
C LEU A 163 -15.56 25.86 -8.37
N ALA A 164 -14.36 26.24 -8.81
CA ALA A 164 -13.13 26.09 -8.03
C ALA A 164 -13.16 26.90 -6.71
N ILE A 165 -13.71 28.11 -6.75
CA ILE A 165 -13.87 28.96 -5.56
C ILE A 165 -14.85 28.32 -4.58
N TYR A 166 -15.98 27.83 -5.09
CA TYR A 166 -16.97 27.15 -4.27
C TYR A 166 -16.41 25.85 -3.65
N THR A 167 -15.71 25.02 -4.41
CA THR A 167 -15.19 23.75 -3.90
C THR A 167 -14.11 23.93 -2.84
N LYS A 168 -13.37 25.05 -2.89
CA LYS A 168 -12.39 25.40 -1.86
C LYS A 168 -13.00 25.58 -0.46
N THR A 169 -14.26 26.01 -0.38
CA THR A 169 -14.97 26.15 0.90
C THR A 169 -15.47 24.82 1.48
N LEU A 170 -15.47 23.76 0.65
CA LEU A 170 -15.83 22.41 1.08
C LEU A 170 -14.66 21.67 1.74
N ILE A 171 -13.43 22.15 1.62
CA ILE A 171 -12.26 21.49 2.20
C ILE A 171 -12.15 21.87 3.68
N ASP A 172 -11.80 20.90 4.53
CA ASP A 172 -11.45 21.17 5.91
C ASP A 172 -9.97 21.57 5.99
N TRP A 173 -9.71 22.83 6.34
CA TRP A 173 -8.37 23.41 6.42
C TRP A 173 -7.79 23.42 7.84
N SER A 174 -8.43 22.74 8.79
CA SER A 174 -7.98 22.70 10.20
C SER A 174 -6.63 22.00 10.36
N SER A 175 -6.40 20.90 9.63
CA SER A 175 -5.13 20.19 9.57
C SER A 175 -5.01 19.40 8.26
N PRO A 176 -3.78 19.04 7.81
CA PRO A 176 -3.59 18.16 6.65
C PRO A 176 -4.31 16.81 6.80
N ASP A 177 -4.27 16.22 8.00
CA ASP A 177 -4.90 14.94 8.28
C ASP A 177 -6.43 15.05 8.22
N SER A 178 -7.02 16.08 8.84
CA SER A 178 -8.47 16.33 8.80
C SER A 178 -8.97 16.60 7.38
N ALA A 179 -8.18 17.30 6.56
CA ALA A 179 -8.48 17.53 5.15
C ALA A 179 -8.56 16.21 4.36
N CYS A 180 -7.59 15.31 4.60
CA CYS A 180 -7.53 13.99 3.98
C CYS A 180 -8.68 13.09 4.45
N GLU A 181 -8.94 13.01 5.76
CA GLU A 181 -10.04 12.23 6.33
C GLU A 181 -11.39 12.64 5.73
N LYS A 182 -11.61 13.96 5.63
CA LYS A 182 -12.82 14.49 5.00
C LYS A 182 -12.91 14.14 3.52
N LEU A 183 -11.83 14.31 2.75
CA LEU A 183 -11.81 13.91 1.34
C LEU A 183 -12.16 12.43 1.17
N LEU A 184 -11.62 11.55 2.02
CA LEU A 184 -11.91 10.10 1.96
C LEU A 184 -13.40 9.83 2.23
N ALA A 185 -13.99 10.50 3.22
CA ALA A 185 -15.42 10.39 3.51
C ALA A 185 -16.29 10.88 2.35
N ASP A 186 -15.93 12.02 1.75
CA ASP A 186 -16.66 12.58 0.62
C ASP A 186 -16.52 11.70 -0.63
N LEU A 187 -15.34 11.17 -0.93
CA LEU A 187 -15.12 10.23 -2.05
C LEU A 187 -15.98 8.98 -1.93
N ALA A 188 -16.10 8.42 -0.73
CA ALA A 188 -17.01 7.30 -0.47
C ALA A 188 -18.48 7.67 -0.77
N GLY A 189 -18.89 8.89 -0.40
CA GLY A 189 -20.22 9.43 -0.73
C GLY A 189 -20.46 9.64 -2.24
N TYR A 190 -19.41 9.88 -3.03
CA TYR A 190 -19.49 9.97 -4.49
C TYR A 190 -19.43 8.60 -5.20
N GLY A 191 -19.39 7.50 -4.45
CA GLY A 191 -19.40 6.13 -5.00
C GLY A 191 -18.04 5.63 -5.46
N VAL A 192 -16.95 6.33 -5.11
CA VAL A 192 -15.59 5.83 -5.30
C VAL A 192 -15.32 4.79 -4.20
N LYS A 193 -15.13 3.53 -4.60
CA LYS A 193 -14.68 2.47 -3.69
C LYS A 193 -13.17 2.55 -3.60
N LEU A 194 -12.68 3.04 -2.46
CA LEU A 194 -11.26 3.07 -2.11
C LEU A 194 -10.83 1.74 -1.46
#